data_AF-A0A538PTA4-F1
#
_entry.id   AF-A0A538PTA4-F1
#
_cell.length_a   1.000
_cell.length_b   1.000
_cell.length_c   1.000
_cell.angle_alpha   90.00
_cell.angle_beta   90.00
_cell.angle_gamma   90.00
#
_symmetry.space_group_name_H-M   'P 1'
#
loop_
_entity.id
_entity.type
_entity.pdbx_description
1 polymer ?
#
loop_
_entity_poly.entity_id
_entity_poly.type
_entity_poly.pdbx_seq_one_letter_code
_entity_poly.pdbx_strand_id
1 'polypeptide(L)'
;MKTFAVVQGSTVVQAGIIIPKAVGAAAMSQPGGTIDGWGPLAYPAQVKASTVLDHATMDFYHDGIGAPWAQAFFGSHSFMIDAATQMGVKCPATASPTTAEVPTKYMVLGLGAFPNGGCIAAEGLHAVDTAAPEMQTPAQPFTVNMWIGYSPTNGHMTFFESFITAAFISTGTSYEEDVRAPSTFPPSASGKEFPGRYHVTLDSNNNWNLYFDSFVKVP
;
A
#
# COMPACT_ATOMS: atom_id res chain seq x y z
N MET A 1 -5.86 4.21 14.70
CA MET A 1 -5.13 3.04 14.17
C MET A 1 -3.83 2.84 14.93
N LYS A 2 -3.19 1.70 14.73
CA LYS A 2 -1.80 1.46 15.13
C LYS A 2 -1.15 0.46 14.17
N THR A 3 0.16 0.54 14.02
CA THR A 3 0.94 -0.54 13.43
C THR A 3 1.16 -1.67 14.44
N PHE A 4 1.47 -2.86 13.96
CA PHE A 4 1.77 -4.01 14.81
C PHE A 4 2.84 -4.91 14.20
N ALA A 5 3.34 -5.82 15.04
CA ALA A 5 4.20 -6.91 14.63
C ALA A 5 3.80 -8.17 15.41
N VAL A 6 3.82 -9.32 14.73
CA VAL A 6 3.80 -10.64 15.35
C VAL A 6 5.19 -11.22 15.20
N VAL A 7 5.77 -11.66 16.31
CA VAL A 7 7.16 -12.14 16.38
C VAL A 7 7.16 -13.58 16.89
N GLN A 8 7.91 -14.46 16.21
CA GLN A 8 8.21 -15.81 16.67
C GLN A 8 9.70 -15.92 16.95
N GLY A 9 10.06 -16.05 18.23
CA GLY A 9 11.45 -15.91 18.66
C GLY A 9 11.97 -14.49 18.40
N SER A 10 12.93 -14.36 17.49
CA SER A 10 13.46 -13.06 17.02
C SER A 10 12.97 -12.66 15.62
N THR A 11 12.13 -13.48 15.00
CA THR A 11 11.71 -13.30 13.60
C THR A 11 10.35 -12.63 13.53
N VAL A 12 10.25 -11.55 12.75
CA VAL A 12 8.97 -10.93 12.41
C VAL A 12 8.25 -11.84 11.43
N VAL A 13 7.10 -12.40 11.84
CA VAL A 13 6.29 -13.27 10.98
C VAL A 13 5.10 -12.54 10.38
N GLN A 14 4.63 -11.46 11.03
CA GLN A 14 3.60 -10.57 10.47
C GLN A 14 3.91 -9.12 10.86
N ALA A 15 3.61 -8.17 9.98
CA ALA A 15 3.61 -6.75 10.28
C ALA A 15 2.51 -6.04 9.50
N GLY A 16 1.79 -5.13 10.14
CA GLY A 16 0.68 -4.45 9.47
C GLY A 16 0.08 -3.31 10.27
N ILE A 17 -1.13 -2.94 9.89
CA ILE A 17 -1.94 -1.86 10.45
C ILE A 17 -3.25 -2.46 10.98
N ILE A 18 -3.67 -2.00 12.16
CA ILE A 18 -4.99 -2.30 12.72
C ILE A 18 -5.88 -1.06 12.57
N ILE A 19 -7.03 -1.24 11.92
CA ILE A 19 -8.11 -0.28 11.78
C ILE A 19 -9.25 -0.67 12.74
N PRO A 20 -9.43 0.07 13.85
CA PRO A 20 -10.55 -0.18 14.73
C PRO A 20 -11.88 0.03 14.01
N LYS A 21 -12.88 -0.83 14.26
CA LYS A 21 -14.22 -0.74 13.65
C LYS A 21 -14.79 0.68 13.71
N ALA A 22 -14.66 1.31 14.87
CA ALA A 22 -15.19 2.65 15.12
C ALA A 22 -14.52 3.71 14.23
N VAL A 23 -13.23 3.57 13.93
CA VAL A 23 -12.53 4.50 13.03
C VAL A 23 -13.00 4.30 11.60
N GLY A 24 -13.10 3.05 11.14
CA GLY A 24 -13.65 2.76 9.81
C GLY A 24 -15.08 3.28 9.65
N ALA A 25 -15.94 3.04 10.65
CA ALA A 25 -17.32 3.52 10.65
C ALA A 25 -17.41 5.06 10.68
N ALA A 26 -16.57 5.72 11.48
CA ALA A 26 -16.53 7.17 11.55
C ALA A 26 -16.12 7.78 10.21
N ALA A 27 -15.10 7.21 9.55
CA ALA A 27 -14.67 7.64 8.22
C ALA A 27 -15.81 7.52 7.21
N MET A 28 -16.43 6.35 7.10
CA MET A 28 -17.54 6.11 6.17
C MET A 28 -18.78 6.99 6.42
N SER A 29 -18.90 7.60 7.61
CA SER A 29 -20.04 8.46 7.97
C SER A 29 -19.86 9.95 7.64
N GLN A 30 -18.64 10.38 7.29
CA GLN A 30 -18.39 11.78 6.93
C GLN A 30 -18.98 12.11 5.54
N PRO A 31 -19.32 13.38 5.26
CA PRO A 31 -19.82 13.78 3.96
C PRO A 31 -18.69 14.06 2.95
N GLY A 32 -18.52 13.19 1.95
CA GLY A 32 -17.75 13.43 0.71
C GLY A 32 -16.25 13.74 0.86
N GLY A 33 -15.52 13.70 -0.26
CA GLY A 33 -14.10 14.07 -0.32
C GLY A 33 -13.12 13.03 0.24
N THR A 34 -11.88 13.46 0.47
CA THR A 34 -10.83 12.61 1.04
C THR A 34 -10.60 12.98 2.50
N ILE A 35 -10.58 11.98 3.37
CA ILE A 35 -10.07 12.08 4.73
C ILE A 35 -8.61 11.68 4.68
N ASP A 36 -7.74 12.68 4.61
CA ASP A 36 -6.29 12.47 4.60
C ASP A 36 -5.75 12.26 6.02
N GLY A 37 -4.62 11.58 6.12
CA GLY A 37 -3.63 11.90 7.15
C GLY A 37 -3.71 11.06 8.42
N TRP A 38 -4.07 9.79 8.33
CA TRP A 38 -3.78 8.87 9.43
C TRP A 38 -2.34 8.38 9.38
N GLY A 39 -1.43 9.19 9.92
CA GLY A 39 -0.02 8.86 10.02
C GLY A 39 0.87 10.10 10.10
N PRO A 40 2.20 9.91 10.08
CA PRO A 40 2.89 8.63 9.94
C PRO A 40 2.77 7.75 11.19
N LEU A 41 2.39 6.49 11.00
CA LEU A 41 2.40 5.45 12.03
C LEU A 41 3.69 4.64 11.89
N ALA A 42 4.66 4.85 12.77
CA ALA A 42 5.92 4.10 12.74
C ALA A 42 5.67 2.61 12.96
N TYR A 43 6.28 1.73 12.16
CA TYR A 43 6.27 0.30 12.45
C TYR A 43 7.10 0.01 13.72
N PRO A 44 6.79 -1.08 14.46
CA PRO A 44 7.59 -1.48 15.61
C PRO A 44 9.07 -1.66 15.28
N ALA A 45 9.96 -1.37 16.22
CA ALA A 45 11.41 -1.35 15.99
C ALA A 45 11.95 -2.64 15.36
N GLN A 46 11.46 -3.81 15.78
CA GLN A 46 11.83 -5.10 15.21
C GLN A 46 11.47 -5.23 13.72
N VAL A 47 10.32 -4.67 13.29
CA VAL A 47 9.91 -4.66 11.88
C VAL A 47 10.85 -3.76 11.08
N LYS A 48 11.11 -2.55 11.58
CA LYS A 48 12.03 -1.60 10.92
C LYS A 48 13.44 -2.15 10.81
N ALA A 49 13.85 -2.98 11.76
CA ALA A 49 15.18 -3.60 11.77
C ALA A 49 15.28 -4.80 10.81
N SER A 50 14.24 -5.63 10.70
CA SER A 50 14.30 -6.89 9.94
C SER A 50 13.70 -6.81 8.55
N THR A 51 12.74 -5.92 8.31
CA THR A 51 12.01 -5.80 7.03
C THR A 51 12.26 -4.47 6.35
N VAL A 52 11.78 -4.34 5.12
CA VAL A 52 11.83 -3.09 4.36
C VAL A 52 10.87 -2.03 4.88
N LEU A 53 9.93 -2.35 5.77
CA LEU A 53 8.87 -1.43 6.21
C LEU A 53 9.36 -0.43 7.27
N ASP A 54 9.09 0.86 7.07
CA ASP A 54 9.49 1.94 7.99
C ASP A 54 8.30 2.52 8.78
N HIS A 55 7.28 2.99 8.06
CA HIS A 55 6.06 3.56 8.61
C HIS A 55 4.89 3.34 7.65
N ALA A 56 3.69 3.65 8.13
CA ALA A 56 2.48 3.64 7.31
C ALA A 56 1.70 4.95 7.39
N THR A 57 0.99 5.28 6.33
CA THR A 57 -0.08 6.27 6.30
C THR A 57 -1.37 5.60 5.83
N MET A 58 -2.50 6.24 6.08
CA MET A 58 -3.78 5.76 5.57
C MET A 58 -4.72 6.92 5.34
N ASP A 59 -5.50 6.80 4.28
CA ASP A 59 -6.46 7.79 3.83
C ASP A 59 -7.80 7.09 3.54
N PHE A 60 -8.88 7.84 3.54
CA PHE A 60 -10.19 7.36 3.13
C PHE A 60 -10.76 8.25 2.03
N TYR A 61 -11.01 7.66 0.87
CA TYR A 61 -11.55 8.34 -0.31
C TYR A 61 -13.05 8.05 -0.37
N HIS A 62 -13.91 9.02 -0.06
CA HIS A 62 -15.37 8.82 -0.13
C HIS A 62 -15.85 8.61 -1.55
N ASP A 63 -15.32 9.40 -2.49
CA ASP A 63 -15.77 9.44 -3.88
C ASP A 63 -14.84 8.63 -4.81
N GLY A 64 -13.89 7.90 -4.22
CA GLY A 64 -12.80 7.23 -4.95
C GLY A 64 -11.87 8.21 -5.66
N ILE A 65 -11.16 7.73 -6.67
CA ILE A 65 -10.17 8.50 -7.44
C ILE A 65 -10.46 8.49 -8.95
N GLY A 66 -11.73 8.34 -9.33
CA GLY A 66 -12.18 8.23 -10.72
C GLY A 66 -12.18 6.78 -11.23
N ALA A 67 -12.76 6.53 -12.41
CA ALA A 67 -12.88 5.18 -12.95
C ALA A 67 -11.50 4.59 -13.31
N PRO A 68 -11.23 3.30 -13.02
CA PRO A 68 -12.16 2.30 -12.48
C PRO A 68 -12.33 2.28 -10.94
N TRP A 69 -11.57 3.10 -10.20
CA TRP A 69 -11.57 3.19 -8.73
C TRP A 69 -12.53 4.26 -8.18
N ALA A 70 -13.73 4.38 -8.75
CA ALA A 70 -14.71 5.43 -8.43
C ALA A 70 -15.61 5.10 -7.21
N GLN A 71 -15.20 4.16 -6.37
CA GLN A 71 -15.96 3.71 -5.20
C GLN A 71 -15.28 4.17 -3.92
N ALA A 72 -16.02 4.25 -2.81
CA ALA A 72 -15.42 4.59 -1.53
C ALA A 72 -14.42 3.51 -1.07
N PHE A 73 -13.20 3.91 -0.68
CA PHE A 73 -12.18 2.97 -0.23
C PHE A 73 -11.20 3.57 0.80
N PHE A 74 -10.57 2.68 1.57
CA PHE A 74 -9.38 3.00 2.37
C PHE A 74 -8.14 2.75 1.51
N GLY A 75 -7.23 3.72 1.45
CA GLY A 75 -5.91 3.58 0.84
C GLY A 75 -4.85 3.55 1.95
N SER A 76 -4.13 2.44 2.09
CA SER A 76 -3.06 2.32 3.10
C SER A 76 -1.70 2.27 2.43
N HIS A 77 -0.82 3.21 2.78
CA HIS A 77 0.55 3.23 2.27
C HIS A 77 1.49 2.66 3.32
N SER A 78 2.26 1.64 2.98
CA SER A 78 3.36 1.12 3.80
C SER A 78 4.69 1.46 3.13
N PHE A 79 5.39 2.45 3.69
CA PHE A 79 6.61 3.02 3.10
C PHE A 79 7.85 2.21 3.47
N MET A 80 8.76 2.13 2.51
CA MET A 80 10.11 1.57 2.61
C MET A 80 11.20 2.62 2.87
N ILE A 81 10.80 3.89 2.87
CA ILE A 81 11.62 5.06 3.15
C ILE A 81 11.15 5.72 4.45
N ASP A 82 12.02 6.50 5.08
CA ASP A 82 11.62 7.26 6.27
C ASP A 82 10.61 8.37 5.92
N ALA A 83 9.85 8.81 6.93
CA ALA A 83 8.80 9.81 6.76
C ALA A 83 9.33 11.18 6.28
N ALA A 84 10.59 11.53 6.59
CA ALA A 84 11.17 12.79 6.14
C ALA A 84 11.49 12.75 4.63
N THR A 85 12.03 11.62 4.16
CA THR A 85 12.29 11.33 2.75
C THR A 85 10.98 11.28 1.97
N GLN A 86 9.96 10.62 2.53
CA GLN A 86 8.60 10.54 2.01
C GLN A 86 8.02 11.96 1.76
N MET A 87 7.98 12.81 2.78
CA MET A 87 7.52 14.21 2.65
C MET A 87 8.36 15.06 1.68
N GLY A 88 9.60 14.65 1.43
CA GLY A 88 10.50 15.28 0.45
C GLY A 88 10.23 14.90 -1.00
N VAL A 89 9.46 13.83 -1.27
CA VAL A 89 9.18 13.37 -2.64
C VAL A 89 8.42 14.45 -3.41
N LYS A 90 9.01 14.87 -4.52
CA LYS A 90 8.41 15.79 -5.51
C LYS A 90 8.14 15.01 -6.78
N CYS A 91 7.19 15.48 -7.59
CA CYS A 91 6.84 14.88 -8.88
C CYS A 91 7.28 15.67 -10.13
N PRO A 92 8.51 16.22 -10.23
CA PRO A 92 9.10 16.43 -11.55
C PRO A 92 9.46 15.04 -12.06
N ALA A 93 8.64 14.42 -12.89
CA ALA A 93 8.87 13.06 -13.35
C ALA A 93 10.07 12.99 -14.32
N THR A 94 11.27 13.08 -13.76
CA THR A 94 12.56 13.09 -14.45
C THR A 94 13.16 11.69 -14.57
N ALA A 95 12.69 10.74 -13.76
CA ALA A 95 13.00 9.33 -13.86
C ALA A 95 11.72 8.52 -13.74
N SER A 96 11.66 7.40 -14.47
CA SER A 96 10.65 6.35 -14.31
C SER A 96 11.38 5.06 -13.92
N PRO A 97 10.77 4.18 -13.11
CA PRO A 97 11.36 2.87 -12.85
C PRO A 97 11.60 2.15 -14.18
N THR A 98 12.73 1.49 -14.30
CA THR A 98 13.03 0.68 -15.48
C THR A 98 12.08 -0.51 -15.54
N THR A 99 11.88 -1.09 -16.73
CA THR A 99 11.04 -2.29 -16.89
C THR A 99 11.55 -3.48 -16.08
N ALA A 100 12.83 -3.50 -15.69
CA ALA A 100 13.38 -4.52 -14.79
C ALA A 100 12.97 -4.29 -13.32
N GLU A 101 12.83 -3.02 -12.90
CA GLU A 101 12.43 -2.67 -11.53
C GLU A 101 10.94 -2.87 -11.28
N VAL A 102 10.12 -2.80 -12.34
CA VAL A 102 8.67 -3.04 -12.23
C VAL A 102 8.39 -4.55 -12.36
N PRO A 103 7.85 -5.23 -11.33
CA PRO A 103 7.46 -6.63 -11.46
C PRO A 103 6.43 -6.79 -12.59
N THR A 104 6.51 -7.86 -13.38
CA THR A 104 5.73 -8.07 -14.62
C THR A 104 4.20 -8.03 -14.47
N LYS A 105 3.69 -8.11 -13.24
CA LYS A 105 2.25 -7.99 -12.91
C LYS A 105 1.79 -6.52 -12.92
N TYR A 106 2.71 -5.57 -12.72
CA TYR A 106 2.41 -4.16 -12.53
C TYR A 106 2.70 -3.32 -13.77
N MET A 107 1.93 -2.26 -13.94
CA MET A 107 2.14 -1.24 -14.96
C MET A 107 2.18 0.13 -14.29
N VAL A 108 3.24 0.89 -14.53
CA VAL A 108 3.36 2.27 -14.06
C VAL A 108 2.28 3.11 -14.74
N LEU A 109 1.50 3.83 -13.94
CA LEU A 109 0.49 4.74 -14.44
C LEU A 109 1.19 5.92 -15.13
N GLY A 110 0.73 6.25 -16.34
CA GLY A 110 1.25 7.40 -17.07
C GLY A 110 1.00 8.71 -16.32
N LEU A 111 1.86 9.69 -16.53
CA LEU A 111 1.63 11.06 -16.06
C LEU A 111 0.32 11.58 -16.65
N GLY A 112 -0.63 11.97 -15.79
CA GLY A 112 -1.98 12.40 -16.19
C GLY A 112 -3.08 11.34 -16.23
N ALA A 113 -2.81 10.08 -15.88
CA ALA A 113 -3.86 9.10 -15.58
C ALA A 113 -4.55 9.43 -14.25
N PHE A 114 -5.77 10.00 -14.33
CA PHE A 114 -6.83 10.25 -13.32
C PHE A 114 -6.46 10.83 -11.94
N PRO A 115 -7.34 11.69 -11.40
CA PRO A 115 -7.33 13.15 -11.64
C PRO A 115 -5.99 13.86 -11.34
N ASN A 116 -5.04 13.21 -10.66
CA ASN A 116 -3.73 13.77 -10.30
C ASN A 116 -2.53 13.07 -10.99
N GLY A 117 -2.77 12.05 -11.82
CA GLY A 117 -1.74 11.42 -12.65
C GLY A 117 -0.95 10.33 -11.92
N GLY A 118 -0.13 9.59 -12.67
CA GLY A 118 0.68 8.50 -12.13
C GLY A 118 1.79 8.90 -11.14
N CYS A 119 1.91 10.17 -10.73
CA CYS A 119 2.85 10.62 -9.68
C CYS A 119 2.18 11.58 -8.69
N ILE A 120 2.23 11.26 -7.39
CA ILE A 120 1.66 12.08 -6.32
C ILE A 120 2.77 12.61 -5.40
N ALA A 121 2.72 13.89 -5.05
CA ALA A 121 3.70 14.49 -4.14
C ALA A 121 3.63 13.80 -2.77
N ALA A 122 4.79 13.61 -2.13
CA ALA A 122 4.96 12.81 -0.93
C ALA A 122 4.73 11.28 -1.06
N GLU A 123 4.37 10.76 -2.24
CA GLU A 123 4.21 9.33 -2.47
C GLU A 123 5.17 8.86 -3.56
N GLY A 124 5.03 9.42 -4.77
CA GLY A 124 5.85 9.10 -5.93
C GLY A 124 5.04 8.54 -7.08
N LEU A 125 5.71 7.83 -7.98
CA LEU A 125 5.10 7.17 -9.14
C LEU A 125 4.34 5.93 -8.71
N HIS A 126 3.14 5.73 -9.23
CA HIS A 126 2.29 4.58 -8.92
C HIS A 126 2.31 3.55 -10.04
N ALA A 127 2.35 2.27 -9.67
CA ALA A 127 2.13 1.16 -10.58
C ALA A 127 1.02 0.24 -10.07
N VAL A 128 0.11 -0.09 -10.97
CA VAL A 128 -1.11 -0.86 -10.69
C VAL A 128 -0.96 -2.30 -11.16
N ASP A 129 -1.54 -3.23 -10.42
CA ASP A 129 -1.71 -4.61 -10.83
C ASP A 129 -2.62 -4.72 -12.07
N THR A 130 -2.03 -5.10 -13.20
CA THR A 130 -2.74 -5.30 -14.46
C THR A 130 -3.59 -6.56 -14.49
N ALA A 131 -3.42 -7.48 -13.55
CA ALA A 131 -4.24 -8.67 -13.36
C ALA A 131 -5.44 -8.41 -12.43
N ALA A 132 -5.54 -7.22 -11.82
CA ALA A 132 -6.66 -6.86 -10.96
C ALA A 132 -7.99 -6.96 -11.73
N PRO A 133 -9.10 -7.39 -11.10
CA PRO A 133 -10.37 -7.63 -11.78
C PRO A 133 -10.91 -6.40 -12.54
N GLU A 134 -10.71 -5.20 -11.99
CA GLU A 134 -11.12 -3.93 -12.60
C GLU A 134 -10.26 -3.51 -13.80
N MET A 135 -9.10 -4.14 -13.98
CA MET A 135 -8.20 -3.93 -15.11
C MET A 135 -8.43 -4.95 -16.25
N GLN A 136 -9.28 -5.96 -16.04
CA GLN A 136 -9.57 -6.99 -17.04
C GLN A 136 -10.62 -6.54 -18.08
N THR A 137 -10.76 -7.32 -19.16
CA THR A 137 -11.87 -7.15 -20.12
C THR A 137 -12.67 -8.46 -20.21
N PRO A 138 -13.97 -8.48 -19.85
CA PRO A 138 -14.75 -7.35 -19.34
C PRO A 138 -14.33 -6.95 -17.92
N ALA A 139 -14.29 -5.65 -17.65
CA ALA A 139 -13.89 -5.11 -16.35
C ALA A 139 -14.89 -5.52 -15.27
N GLN A 140 -14.37 -5.98 -14.13
CA GLN A 140 -15.16 -6.28 -12.94
C GLN A 140 -15.11 -5.11 -11.93
N PRO A 141 -16.04 -5.04 -10.97
CA PRO A 141 -15.99 -4.03 -9.93
C PRO A 141 -14.70 -4.10 -9.11
N PHE A 142 -14.08 -2.94 -8.89
CA PHE A 142 -12.98 -2.77 -7.95
C PHE A 142 -13.44 -3.10 -6.52
N THR A 143 -12.64 -3.88 -5.79
CA THR A 143 -12.95 -4.30 -4.40
C THR A 143 -11.73 -4.23 -3.50
N VAL A 144 -10.66 -4.93 -3.87
CA VAL A 144 -9.35 -4.91 -3.21
C VAL A 144 -8.28 -4.93 -4.29
N ASN A 145 -7.23 -4.15 -4.09
CA ASN A 145 -6.06 -4.15 -4.98
C ASN A 145 -4.82 -3.72 -4.20
N MET A 146 -3.65 -4.23 -4.60
CA MET A 146 -2.34 -3.77 -4.15
C MET A 146 -1.65 -3.04 -5.30
N TRP A 147 -1.22 -1.83 -5.03
CA TRP A 147 -0.35 -1.04 -5.87
C TRP A 147 1.03 -0.96 -5.22
N ILE A 148 2.00 -0.56 -6.03
CA ILE A 148 3.35 -0.30 -5.58
C ILE A 148 3.77 1.04 -6.13
N GLY A 149 4.63 1.74 -5.38
CA GLY A 149 5.13 3.01 -5.87
C GLY A 149 6.62 3.18 -5.78
N TYR A 150 7.09 4.16 -6.53
CA TYR A 150 8.48 4.37 -6.87
C TYR A 150 8.86 5.83 -6.71
N SER A 151 10.12 6.06 -6.36
CA SER A 151 10.68 7.39 -6.36
C SER A 151 10.79 7.94 -7.81
N PRO A 152 10.22 9.12 -8.10
CA PRO A 152 10.33 9.78 -9.41
C PRO A 152 11.74 10.34 -9.70
N THR A 153 12.66 10.26 -8.74
CA THR A 153 14.03 10.77 -8.90
C THR A 153 15.05 9.68 -9.20
N ASN A 154 14.84 8.45 -8.72
CA ASN A 154 15.79 7.34 -8.90
C ASN A 154 15.16 6.03 -9.39
N GLY A 155 13.84 5.96 -9.54
CA GLY A 155 13.15 4.78 -10.07
C GLY A 155 13.04 3.60 -9.10
N HIS A 156 13.53 3.71 -7.87
CA HIS A 156 13.43 2.61 -6.92
C HIS A 156 12.09 2.57 -6.20
N MET A 157 11.63 1.36 -5.87
CA MET A 157 10.40 1.15 -5.11
C MET A 157 10.50 1.78 -3.71
N THR A 158 9.45 2.51 -3.32
CA THR A 158 9.39 3.29 -2.07
C THR A 158 8.22 2.92 -1.17
N PHE A 159 7.17 2.27 -1.67
CA PHE A 159 6.03 1.85 -0.85
C PHE A 159 5.16 0.78 -1.51
N PHE A 160 4.33 0.17 -0.67
CA PHE A 160 3.15 -0.60 -1.05
C PHE A 160 1.92 0.24 -0.75
N GLU A 161 0.91 0.19 -1.60
CA GLU A 161 -0.37 0.84 -1.37
C GLU A 161 -1.49 -0.17 -1.53
N SER A 162 -2.23 -0.45 -0.46
CA SER A 162 -3.39 -1.32 -0.55
C SER A 162 -4.66 -0.49 -0.57
N PHE A 163 -5.59 -0.87 -1.44
CA PHE A 163 -6.92 -0.32 -1.44
C PHE A 163 -7.95 -1.36 -1.04
N ILE A 164 -8.91 -0.95 -0.21
CA ILE A 164 -10.00 -1.81 0.24
C ILE A 164 -11.28 -1.00 0.23
N THR A 165 -12.25 -1.40 -0.60
CA THR A 165 -13.52 -0.67 -0.65
C THR A 165 -14.29 -0.78 0.66
N ALA A 166 -15.01 0.29 1.00
CA ALA A 166 -15.95 0.30 2.12
C ALA A 166 -16.97 -0.85 1.98
N ALA A 167 -17.40 -1.15 0.75
CA ALA A 167 -18.27 -2.27 0.44
C ALA A 167 -17.62 -3.62 0.82
N PHE A 168 -16.37 -3.87 0.44
CA PHE A 168 -15.65 -5.09 0.81
C PHE A 168 -15.55 -5.25 2.33
N ILE A 169 -15.12 -4.20 3.02
CA ILE A 169 -15.05 -4.13 4.48
C ILE A 169 -16.41 -4.44 5.14
N SER A 170 -17.53 -4.00 4.55
CA SER A 170 -18.85 -4.27 5.16
C SER A 170 -19.23 -5.76 5.15
N THR A 171 -18.61 -6.59 4.30
CA THR A 171 -18.95 -8.03 4.19
C THR A 171 -18.34 -8.89 5.29
N GLY A 172 -17.25 -8.45 5.92
CA GLY A 172 -16.49 -9.27 6.86
C GLY A 172 -15.63 -10.38 6.20
N THR A 173 -15.52 -10.37 4.87
CA THR A 173 -14.73 -11.37 4.13
C THR A 173 -13.24 -11.09 4.27
N SER A 174 -12.43 -12.15 4.40
CA SER A 174 -10.97 -12.03 4.34
C SER A 174 -10.46 -12.03 2.90
N TYR A 175 -9.33 -11.38 2.67
CA TYR A 175 -8.63 -11.34 1.40
C TYR A 175 -7.16 -11.68 1.60
N GLU A 176 -6.56 -12.36 0.63
CA GLU A 176 -5.11 -12.54 0.55
C GLU A 176 -4.63 -12.43 -0.90
N GLU A 177 -3.42 -11.89 -1.08
CA GLU A 177 -2.72 -11.92 -2.36
C GLU A 177 -1.21 -11.98 -2.20
N ASP A 178 -0.52 -12.58 -3.18
CA ASP A 178 0.94 -12.59 -3.20
C ASP A 178 1.51 -11.21 -3.56
N VAL A 179 2.51 -10.78 -2.79
CA VAL A 179 3.26 -9.55 -3.04
C VAL A 179 4.51 -9.90 -3.85
N ARG A 180 4.55 -9.46 -5.10
CA ARG A 180 5.69 -9.75 -5.99
C ARG A 180 6.81 -8.76 -5.79
N ALA A 181 7.96 -9.27 -5.37
CA ALA A 181 9.19 -8.51 -5.31
C ALA A 181 9.62 -7.96 -6.68
N PRO A 182 10.21 -6.75 -6.72
CA PRO A 182 10.92 -6.29 -7.91
C PRO A 182 12.16 -7.15 -8.16
N SER A 183 12.67 -7.18 -9.40
CA SER A 183 13.90 -7.92 -9.70
C SER A 183 15.15 -7.23 -9.16
N THR A 184 15.04 -5.94 -8.85
CA THR A 184 16.10 -5.10 -8.27
C THR A 184 15.51 -4.30 -7.11
N PHE A 185 16.27 -4.22 -6.02
CA PHE A 185 15.85 -3.52 -4.80
C PHE A 185 16.65 -2.22 -4.60
N PRO A 186 16.06 -1.21 -3.93
CA PRO A 186 16.85 -0.06 -3.49
C PRO A 186 17.98 -0.50 -2.56
N PRO A 187 19.12 0.21 -2.53
CA PRO A 187 20.20 -0.07 -1.58
C PRO A 187 19.75 -0.12 -0.11
N SER A 188 18.73 0.68 0.25
CA SER A 188 18.14 0.69 1.60
C SER A 188 17.46 -0.62 2.02
N ALA A 189 17.17 -1.51 1.08
CA ALA A 189 16.56 -2.82 1.34
C ALA A 189 17.60 -3.94 1.53
N SER A 190 18.89 -3.68 1.32
CA SER A 190 19.94 -4.69 1.50
C SER A 190 19.96 -5.24 2.93
N GLY A 191 20.00 -6.56 3.07
CA GLY A 191 20.00 -7.26 4.36
C GLY A 191 18.64 -7.30 5.08
N LYS A 192 17.61 -6.66 4.54
CA LYS A 192 16.23 -6.68 5.05
C LYS A 192 15.40 -7.75 4.35
N GLU A 193 14.21 -7.96 4.88
CA GLU A 193 13.21 -8.85 4.33
C GLU A 193 12.07 -8.09 3.65
N PHE A 194 11.62 -8.62 2.51
CA PHE A 194 10.54 -8.08 1.72
C PHE A 194 9.25 -8.88 1.95
N PRO A 195 8.07 -8.23 2.06
CA PRO A 195 6.77 -8.89 2.14
C PRO A 195 6.54 -9.91 1.01
N GLY A 196 6.12 -11.13 1.36
CA GLY A 196 5.77 -12.15 0.36
C GLY A 196 4.27 -12.23 0.08
N ARG A 197 3.42 -11.86 1.04
CA ARG A 197 1.96 -11.91 0.92
C ARG A 197 1.32 -10.80 1.73
N TYR A 198 0.18 -10.33 1.26
CA TYR A 198 -0.67 -9.33 1.90
C TYR A 198 -2.02 -9.95 2.29
N HIS A 199 -2.57 -9.49 3.41
CA HIS A 199 -3.81 -9.97 3.99
C HIS A 199 -4.71 -8.83 4.45
N VAL A 200 -6.00 -9.04 4.31
CA VAL A 200 -7.06 -8.26 4.95
C VAL A 200 -7.92 -9.23 5.75
N THR A 201 -8.00 -9.03 7.06
CA THR A 201 -8.78 -9.91 7.95
C THR A 201 -9.54 -9.10 8.99
N LEU A 202 -10.63 -9.68 9.51
CA LEU A 202 -11.37 -9.14 10.64
C LEU A 202 -11.02 -9.95 11.91
N ASP A 203 -10.55 -9.28 12.96
CA ASP A 203 -10.31 -9.94 14.26
C ASP A 203 -11.58 -10.16 15.08
N SER A 204 -11.44 -10.87 16.20
CA SER A 204 -12.54 -11.14 17.14
C SER A 204 -13.10 -9.89 17.84
N ASN A 205 -12.38 -8.78 17.82
CA ASN A 205 -12.84 -7.48 18.32
C ASN A 205 -13.49 -6.63 17.21
N ASN A 206 -13.65 -7.19 16.01
CA ASN A 206 -14.09 -6.53 14.79
C ASN A 206 -13.15 -5.42 14.28
N ASN A 207 -11.86 -5.46 14.61
CA ASN A 207 -10.88 -4.61 13.97
C ASN A 207 -10.42 -5.24 12.66
N TRP A 208 -10.20 -4.40 11.64
CA TRP A 208 -9.58 -4.82 10.40
C TRP A 208 -8.07 -4.84 10.55
N ASN A 209 -7.44 -5.95 10.20
CA ASN A 209 -5.99 -6.07 10.13
C ASN A 209 -5.58 -6.14 8.66
N LEU A 210 -4.77 -5.18 8.25
CA LEU A 210 -4.15 -5.08 6.94
C LEU A 210 -2.68 -5.40 7.17
N TYR A 211 -2.20 -6.55 6.73
CA TYR A 211 -0.85 -6.99 7.12
C TYR A 211 -0.13 -7.80 6.07
N PHE A 212 1.19 -7.79 6.20
CA PHE A 212 2.12 -8.56 5.41
C PHE A 212 2.65 -9.74 6.21
N ASP A 213 2.88 -10.86 5.52
CA ASP A 213 3.60 -12.02 6.04
C ASP A 213 4.53 -12.64 4.98
N SER A 214 5.01 -13.86 5.26
CA SER A 214 5.82 -14.64 4.31
C SER A 214 7.06 -13.88 3.85
N PHE A 215 7.70 -13.16 4.78
CA PHE A 215 8.85 -12.31 4.52
C PHE A 215 10.02 -13.10 3.92
N VAL A 216 10.55 -12.60 2.79
CA VAL A 216 11.67 -13.22 2.06
C VAL A 216 12.90 -12.32 2.12
N LYS A 217 14.09 -12.92 2.21
CA LYS A 217 15.33 -12.15 2.19
C LYS A 217 15.49 -11.45 0.84
N VAL A 218 15.79 -10.16 0.90
CA VAL A 218 16.26 -9.41 -0.28
C VAL A 218 17.63 -10.00 -0.67
N PRO A 219 17.83 -10.39 -1.94
CA PRO A 219 19.09 -10.96 -2.44
C PRO A 219 20.31 -10.06 -2.24
#